data_AF-A0A945ABE3-F1
#
_entry.id   AF-A0A945ABE3-F1
#
_cell.length_a   1.000
_cell.length_b   1.000
_cell.length_c   1.000
_cell.angle_alpha   90.00
_cell.angle_beta   90.00
_cell.angle_gamma   90.00
#
_symmetry.space_group_name_H-M   'P 1'
#
loop_
_entity.id
_entity.type
_entity.pdbx_description
1 polymer ?
#
loop_
_entity_poly.entity_id
_entity_poly.type
_entity_poly.pdbx_seq_one_letter_code
_entity_poly.pdbx_strand_id
1 'polypeptide(L)'
;MHFRIFYKALTMNTVINAHIPLPDKPINKLNKRELKIFRQWMGFDPGGPTIAYPTVEEKKHRAKRERWKSRFAGKGKQEPSLLIRGEQIRHMRANVKKDSAAKKWRDNILKRANEVIAQPNDFFESFIPDTGLWNRGGNFCPNCVHKKSPEGINSYFWKWDWKNPDTLTCPYCHITYPNAKYPENGTLDLPRLQKAYTFHLLKEELKSDDWHLGDCAGRFVNQPIHVSFTGNIRALKIQWAIDRTEDLSLAYAFTGKKTYIRAIEKILQRFADVYAGYPLH
;
A
#
# COMPACT_ATOMS: atom_id res chain seq x y z
N MET A 1 19.91 -5.04 -20.54
CA MET A 1 20.18 -3.67 -20.05
C MET A 1 20.80 -3.81 -18.68
N HIS A 2 22.13 -3.63 -18.58
CA HIS A 2 22.92 -3.89 -17.37
C HIS A 2 22.70 -2.75 -16.36
N PHE A 3 22.13 -3.05 -15.18
CA PHE A 3 22.15 -2.12 -14.06
C PHE A 3 23.54 -2.16 -13.41
N ARG A 4 24.40 -1.20 -13.77
CA ARG A 4 25.62 -0.89 -13.01
C ARG A 4 25.22 -0.07 -11.77
N ILE A 5 25.23 -0.68 -10.61
CA ILE A 5 25.19 0.05 -9.34
C ILE A 5 26.60 0.58 -9.08
N PHE A 6 26.80 1.88 -9.28
CA PHE A 6 28.01 2.56 -8.84
C PHE A 6 27.98 2.72 -7.32
N TYR A 7 28.58 1.79 -6.59
CA TYR A 7 28.97 2.03 -5.20
C TYR A 7 30.21 2.94 -5.20
N LYS A 8 29.99 4.23 -4.93
CA LYS A 8 31.08 5.17 -4.63
C LYS A 8 31.58 4.82 -3.23
N ALA A 9 32.81 4.32 -3.15
CA ALA A 9 33.48 3.99 -1.90
C ALA A 9 33.52 5.22 -0.97
N LEU A 10 32.73 5.16 0.11
CA LEU A 10 32.83 6.04 1.26
C LEU A 10 33.63 5.29 2.32
N THR A 11 34.86 5.72 2.52
CA THR A 11 35.72 5.32 3.63
C THR A 11 35.10 5.82 4.93
N MET A 12 34.47 4.93 5.70
CA MET A 12 34.15 5.17 7.12
C MET A 12 34.51 3.96 7.98
N ASN A 13 35.41 4.26 8.92
CA ASN A 13 36.02 3.48 9.98
C ASN A 13 35.17 2.39 10.67
N THR A 14 35.72 1.16 10.63
CA THR A 14 36.04 0.31 11.80
C THR A 14 34.96 -0.15 12.79
N VAL A 15 33.76 -0.55 12.32
CA VAL A 15 32.99 -1.68 12.94
C VAL A 15 32.25 -2.54 11.89
N ILE A 16 32.46 -2.33 10.59
CA ILE A 16 31.75 -3.04 9.50
C ILE A 16 32.70 -4.06 8.83
N ASN A 17 33.36 -4.91 9.62
CA ASN A 17 34.34 -5.89 9.12
C ASN A 17 33.95 -7.34 9.49
N ALA A 18 32.75 -7.77 9.08
CA ALA A 18 32.42 -9.20 8.97
C ALA A 18 31.26 -9.49 7.99
N HIS A 19 30.73 -8.48 7.29
CA HIS A 19 29.62 -8.69 6.37
C HIS A 19 30.16 -8.71 4.94
N ILE A 20 30.52 -9.91 4.47
CA ILE A 20 30.86 -10.21 3.07
C ILE A 20 29.84 -9.50 2.18
N PRO A 21 30.21 -8.59 1.27
CA PRO A 21 29.22 -7.89 0.44
C PRO A 21 28.26 -8.90 -0.20
N LEU A 22 26.97 -8.56 -0.25
CA LEU A 22 25.96 -9.40 -0.92
C LEU A 22 26.58 -9.92 -2.22
N PRO A 23 26.56 -11.24 -2.47
CA PRO A 23 27.21 -11.78 -3.66
C PRO A 23 26.65 -11.04 -4.89
N ASP A 24 27.52 -10.59 -5.79
CA ASP A 24 27.11 -9.98 -7.07
C ASP A 24 26.61 -11.06 -8.06
N LYS A 25 25.91 -12.05 -7.52
CA LYS A 25 25.40 -13.24 -8.18
C LYS A 25 23.90 -13.33 -7.91
N PRO A 26 23.09 -13.71 -8.91
CA PRO A 26 21.72 -14.15 -8.69
C PRO A 26 21.61 -15.21 -7.58
N ILE A 27 20.51 -15.22 -6.82
CA ILE A 27 20.27 -16.14 -5.69
C ILE A 27 20.47 -17.61 -6.13
N ASN A 28 20.01 -17.96 -7.34
CA ASN A 28 20.14 -19.31 -7.90
C ASN A 28 21.59 -19.69 -8.32
N LYS A 29 22.56 -18.78 -8.17
CA LYS A 29 24.00 -19.02 -8.42
C LYS A 29 24.84 -18.96 -7.13
N LEU A 30 24.21 -18.81 -5.97
CA LEU A 30 24.91 -18.83 -4.68
C LEU A 30 25.34 -20.26 -4.34
N ASN A 31 26.57 -20.43 -3.88
CA ASN A 31 26.98 -21.70 -3.27
C ASN A 31 26.31 -21.87 -1.88
N LYS A 32 26.40 -23.07 -1.29
CA LYS A 32 25.74 -23.37 0.00
C LYS A 32 26.12 -22.40 1.13
N ARG A 33 27.36 -21.92 1.18
CA ARG A 33 27.84 -20.97 2.20
C ARG A 33 27.29 -19.57 1.95
N GLU A 34 27.34 -19.10 0.71
CA GLU A 34 26.77 -17.81 0.29
C GLU A 34 25.26 -17.77 0.55
N LEU A 35 24.55 -18.85 0.20
CA LEU A 35 23.12 -18.98 0.43
C LEU A 35 22.78 -18.94 1.93
N LYS A 36 23.53 -19.64 2.79
CA LYS A 36 23.32 -19.59 4.24
C LYS A 36 23.45 -18.16 4.79
N ILE A 37 24.47 -17.42 4.37
CA ILE A 37 24.66 -16.03 4.79
C ILE A 37 23.52 -15.15 4.29
N PHE A 38 23.17 -15.28 3.00
CA PHE A 38 22.05 -14.55 2.41
C PHE A 38 20.74 -14.79 3.18
N ARG A 39 20.43 -16.05 3.51
CA ARG A 39 19.22 -16.42 4.26
C ARG A 39 19.18 -15.77 5.64
N GLN A 40 20.30 -15.77 6.36
CA GLN A 40 20.39 -15.08 7.64
C GLN A 40 20.15 -13.57 7.48
N TRP A 41 20.75 -12.95 6.47
CA TRP A 41 20.60 -11.51 6.23
C TRP A 41 19.19 -11.09 5.81
N MET A 42 18.53 -11.93 5.01
CA MET A 42 17.14 -11.72 4.61
C MET A 42 16.14 -12.07 5.72
N GLY A 43 16.61 -12.63 6.84
CA GLY A 43 15.75 -13.06 7.96
C GLY A 43 15.00 -14.38 7.69
N PHE A 44 15.38 -15.13 6.65
CA PHE A 44 14.80 -16.45 6.37
C PHE A 44 15.27 -17.50 7.39
N ASP A 45 16.52 -17.36 7.86
CA ASP A 45 17.11 -18.20 8.90
C ASP A 45 17.50 -17.33 10.11
N PRO A 46 17.46 -17.88 11.34
CA PRO A 46 17.87 -17.17 12.54
C PRO A 46 19.37 -16.86 12.55
N GLY A 47 19.75 -15.88 13.39
CA GLY A 47 21.15 -15.48 13.57
C GLY A 47 21.64 -14.42 12.57
N GLY A 48 20.74 -13.89 11.73
CA GLY A 48 20.98 -12.69 10.94
C GLY A 48 21.16 -11.43 11.79
N PRO A 49 22.00 -10.48 11.36
CA PRO A 49 22.11 -9.19 12.04
C PRO A 49 20.80 -8.42 11.90
N THR A 50 20.13 -8.15 13.01
CA THR A 50 19.01 -7.18 13.03
C THR A 50 19.53 -5.83 13.49
N ILE A 51 19.52 -4.85 12.60
CA ILE A 51 19.91 -3.47 12.95
C ILE A 51 18.73 -2.81 13.64
N ALA A 52 18.91 -2.47 14.92
CA ALA A 52 17.90 -1.77 15.71
C ALA A 52 17.43 -0.48 15.00
N TYR A 53 16.13 -0.24 15.00
CA TYR A 53 15.53 0.95 14.41
C TYR A 53 15.23 2.01 15.50
N PRO A 54 15.47 3.31 15.23
CA PRO A 54 16.27 3.86 14.14
C PRO A 54 17.76 3.95 14.50
N THR A 55 18.65 3.83 13.52
CA THR A 55 20.10 4.07 13.71
C THR A 55 20.38 5.54 14.03
N VAL A 56 21.60 5.84 14.51
CA VAL A 56 22.02 7.23 14.77
C VAL A 56 21.97 8.07 13.49
N GLU A 57 22.39 7.51 12.36
CA GLU A 57 22.36 8.13 11.04
C GLU A 57 20.90 8.38 10.61
N GLU A 58 20.02 7.38 10.74
CA GLU A 58 18.61 7.50 10.41
C GLU A 58 17.93 8.58 11.26
N LYS A 59 18.23 8.66 12.57
CA LYS A 59 17.76 9.74 13.46
C LYS A 59 18.24 11.11 12.97
N LYS A 60 19.54 11.25 12.63
CA LYS A 60 20.10 12.50 12.09
C LYS A 60 19.44 12.91 10.77
N HIS A 61 19.24 11.96 9.86
CA HIS A 61 18.56 12.19 8.58
C HIS A 61 17.08 12.55 8.77
N ARG A 62 16.36 11.87 9.66
CA ARG A 62 14.97 12.20 10.00
C ARG A 62 14.89 13.61 10.58
N ALA A 63 15.73 13.95 11.55
CA ALA A 63 15.77 15.30 12.14
C ALA A 63 16.08 16.38 11.09
N LYS A 64 17.01 16.11 10.15
CA LYS A 64 17.28 17.01 9.02
C LYS A 64 16.04 17.20 8.13
N ARG A 65 15.32 16.12 7.81
CA ARG A 65 14.07 16.19 7.03
C ARG A 65 12.98 16.96 7.76
N GLU A 66 12.78 16.72 9.06
CA GLU A 66 11.77 17.45 9.84
C GLU A 66 12.10 18.95 9.95
N ARG A 67 13.38 19.31 10.15
CA ARG A 67 13.83 20.71 10.06
C ARG A 67 13.61 21.33 8.68
N TRP A 68 13.77 20.56 7.61
CA TRP A 68 13.47 21.05 6.27
C TRP A 68 11.96 21.27 6.10
N LYS A 69 11.12 20.32 6.53
CA LYS A 69 9.64 20.43 6.47
C LYS A 69 9.13 21.62 7.27
N SER A 70 9.65 21.87 8.47
CA SER A 70 9.20 22.99 9.32
C SER A 70 9.42 24.35 8.67
N ARG A 71 10.37 24.48 7.72
CA ARG A 71 10.55 25.71 6.95
C ARG A 71 9.36 26.04 6.05
N PHE A 72 8.58 25.04 5.64
CA PHE A 72 7.44 25.15 4.73
C PHE A 72 6.09 24.94 5.43
N ALA A 73 6.07 24.28 6.59
CA ALA A 73 4.86 24.06 7.38
C ALA A 73 4.15 25.39 7.66
N GLY A 74 2.84 25.45 7.38
CA GLY A 74 2.02 26.66 7.56
C GLY A 74 2.29 27.80 6.56
N LYS A 75 3.23 27.63 5.62
CA LYS A 75 3.58 28.66 4.60
C LYS A 75 3.05 28.36 3.20
N GLY A 76 2.10 27.42 3.09
CA GLY A 76 1.42 27.14 1.83
C GLY A 76 0.59 28.34 1.38
N LYS A 77 0.36 28.47 0.07
CA LYS A 77 -0.66 29.40 -0.45
C LYS A 77 -2.01 28.98 0.12
N GLN A 78 -2.77 29.94 0.66
CA GLN A 78 -4.12 29.68 1.16
C GLN A 78 -5.11 29.40 0.02
N GLU A 79 -4.82 29.92 -1.18
CA GLU A 79 -5.63 29.66 -2.35
C GLU A 79 -5.40 28.23 -2.88
N PRO A 80 -6.46 27.45 -3.13
CA PRO A 80 -6.32 26.08 -3.62
C PRO A 80 -5.56 26.05 -4.96
N SER A 81 -4.41 25.37 -4.98
CA SER A 81 -3.74 24.98 -6.23
C SER A 81 -4.30 23.64 -6.67
N LEU A 82 -5.41 23.69 -7.38
CA LEU A 82 -6.14 22.51 -7.84
C LEU A 82 -5.91 22.28 -9.33
N LEU A 83 -6.01 21.01 -9.75
CA LEU A 83 -6.20 20.66 -11.16
C LEU A 83 -7.49 21.29 -11.71
N ILE A 84 -8.48 21.50 -10.85
CA ILE A 84 -9.76 22.12 -11.18
C ILE A 84 -9.72 23.61 -10.80
N ARG A 85 -9.74 24.47 -11.81
CA ARG A 85 -9.70 25.93 -11.68
C ARG A 85 -11.06 26.51 -11.29
N GLY A 86 -11.05 27.69 -10.67
CA GLY A 86 -12.28 28.40 -10.29
C GLY A 86 -13.25 28.65 -11.45
N GLU A 87 -12.74 28.86 -12.66
CA GLU A 87 -13.56 28.98 -13.88
C GLU A 87 -14.33 27.69 -14.20
N GLN A 88 -13.66 26.53 -14.12
CA GLN A 88 -14.30 25.24 -14.38
C GLN A 88 -15.40 24.96 -13.35
N ILE A 89 -15.18 25.34 -12.08
CA ILE A 89 -16.21 25.27 -11.04
C ILE A 89 -17.40 26.17 -11.39
N ARG A 90 -17.18 27.39 -11.89
CA ARG A 90 -18.26 28.27 -12.35
C ARG A 90 -19.03 27.67 -13.52
N HIS A 91 -18.35 27.12 -14.52
CA HIS A 91 -18.99 26.45 -15.65
C HIS A 91 -19.82 25.24 -15.20
N MET A 92 -19.26 24.39 -14.33
CA MET A 92 -19.99 23.26 -13.75
C MET A 92 -21.24 23.72 -12.98
N ARG A 93 -21.13 24.77 -12.16
CA ARG A 93 -22.30 25.35 -11.45
C ARG A 93 -23.36 25.90 -12.40
N ALA A 94 -22.96 26.50 -13.52
CA ALA A 94 -23.89 26.98 -14.54
C ALA A 94 -24.57 25.82 -15.28
N ASN A 95 -23.80 24.79 -15.65
CA ASN A 95 -24.30 23.62 -16.38
C ASN A 95 -25.29 22.80 -15.54
N VAL A 96 -25.04 22.62 -14.24
CA VAL A 96 -25.96 21.92 -13.31
C VAL A 96 -27.37 22.53 -13.30
N LYS A 97 -27.51 23.82 -13.63
CA LYS A 97 -28.82 24.48 -13.71
C LYS A 97 -29.60 24.18 -14.99
N LYS A 98 -28.91 23.74 -16.05
CA LYS A 98 -29.45 23.66 -17.41
C LYS A 98 -29.41 22.24 -18.00
N ASP A 99 -28.50 21.40 -17.50
CA ASP A 99 -28.19 20.08 -18.05
C ASP A 99 -28.43 18.98 -17.00
N SER A 100 -29.23 17.97 -17.37
CA SER A 100 -29.63 16.89 -16.47
C SER A 100 -28.49 15.91 -16.18
N ALA A 101 -27.55 15.68 -17.11
CA ALA A 101 -26.39 14.84 -16.90
C ALA A 101 -25.39 15.50 -15.94
N ALA A 102 -25.16 16.81 -16.11
CA ALA A 102 -24.35 17.61 -15.19
C ALA A 102 -24.96 17.60 -13.78
N LYS A 103 -26.28 17.77 -13.67
CA LYS A 103 -27.01 17.66 -12.39
C LYS A 103 -26.82 16.28 -11.76
N LYS A 104 -27.03 15.20 -12.51
CA LYS A 104 -26.85 13.81 -12.04
C LYS A 104 -25.42 13.55 -11.56
N TRP A 105 -24.41 14.03 -12.29
CA TRP A 105 -23.01 13.90 -11.91
C TRP A 105 -22.71 14.62 -10.58
N ARG A 106 -23.18 15.87 -10.43
CA ARG A 106 -23.05 16.64 -9.19
C ARG A 106 -23.76 15.95 -8.03
N ASP A 107 -24.99 15.47 -8.25
CA ASP A 107 -25.79 14.79 -7.23
C ASP A 107 -25.10 13.51 -6.73
N ASN A 108 -24.44 12.77 -7.62
CA ASN A 108 -23.65 11.60 -7.24
C ASN A 108 -22.43 11.95 -6.36
N ILE A 109 -21.74 13.05 -6.66
CA ILE A 109 -20.64 13.55 -5.80
C ILE A 109 -21.18 13.92 -4.42
N LEU A 110 -22.25 14.70 -4.36
CA LEU A 110 -22.85 15.10 -3.09
C LEU A 110 -23.34 13.87 -2.31
N LYS A 111 -23.91 12.88 -2.98
CA LYS A 111 -24.31 11.61 -2.35
C LYS A 111 -23.12 10.93 -1.68
N ARG A 112 -22.02 10.68 -2.41
CA ARG A 112 -20.81 10.04 -1.85
C ARG A 112 -20.18 10.86 -0.73
N ALA A 113 -20.09 12.18 -0.90
CA ALA A 113 -19.57 13.07 0.14
C ALA A 113 -20.46 13.05 1.40
N ASN A 114 -21.79 13.02 1.23
CA ASN A 114 -22.73 12.91 2.33
C ASN A 114 -22.63 11.56 3.06
N GLU A 115 -22.42 10.46 2.34
CA GLU A 115 -22.16 9.14 2.95
C GLU A 115 -20.92 9.16 3.84
N VAL A 116 -19.88 9.90 3.45
CA VAL A 116 -18.64 10.04 4.24
C VAL A 116 -18.86 10.90 5.50
N ILE A 117 -19.47 12.08 5.39
CA ILE A 117 -19.67 12.94 6.56
C ILE A 117 -20.71 12.37 7.55
N ALA A 118 -21.52 11.41 7.12
CA ALA A 118 -22.46 10.68 7.97
C ALA A 118 -21.78 9.60 8.83
N GLN A 119 -20.51 9.26 8.58
CA GLN A 119 -19.78 8.30 9.39
C GLN A 119 -19.46 8.85 10.79
N PRO A 120 -19.34 7.97 11.80
CA PRO A 120 -18.85 8.34 13.14
C PRO A 120 -17.51 9.09 13.11
N ASN A 121 -17.24 9.87 14.15
CA ASN A 121 -16.05 10.73 14.19
C ASN A 121 -14.74 9.95 14.11
N ASP A 122 -14.71 8.77 14.72
CA ASP A 122 -13.62 7.81 14.84
C ASP A 122 -13.56 6.79 13.69
N PHE A 123 -14.49 6.85 12.73
CA PHE A 123 -14.57 5.90 11.62
C PHE A 123 -13.23 5.68 10.92
N PHE A 124 -12.52 6.77 10.61
CA PHE A 124 -11.25 6.69 9.88
C PHE A 124 -10.10 6.12 10.72
N GLU A 125 -10.17 6.17 12.04
CA GLU A 125 -9.13 5.63 12.93
C GLU A 125 -8.97 4.12 12.75
N SER A 126 -10.09 3.40 12.61
CA SER A 126 -10.10 1.97 12.33
C SER A 126 -10.09 1.65 10.83
N PHE A 127 -10.72 2.50 10.00
CA PHE A 127 -10.86 2.24 8.57
C PHE A 127 -9.54 2.42 7.80
N ILE A 128 -8.71 3.40 8.17
CA ILE A 128 -7.36 3.56 7.63
C ILE A 128 -6.41 2.81 8.59
N PRO A 129 -5.90 1.63 8.19
CA PRO A 129 -5.12 0.78 9.07
C PRO A 129 -3.78 1.41 9.43
N ASP A 130 -3.18 1.00 10.54
CA ASP A 130 -1.81 1.39 10.90
C ASP A 130 -0.76 0.64 10.07
N THR A 131 -1.18 -0.40 9.37
CA THR A 131 -0.37 -1.31 8.57
C THR A 131 -0.57 -1.00 7.10
N GLY A 132 0.55 -0.83 6.39
CA GLY A 132 0.54 -0.41 4.99
C GLY A 132 -0.17 -1.40 4.06
N LEU A 133 -0.33 -0.96 2.81
CA LEU A 133 -1.01 -1.72 1.76
C LEU A 133 -0.19 -2.93 1.29
N TRP A 134 -0.79 -3.74 0.43
CA TRP A 134 -0.10 -4.79 -0.32
C TRP A 134 0.05 -4.38 -1.78
N ASN A 135 0.98 -4.99 -2.51
CA ASN A 135 1.22 -4.66 -3.91
C ASN A 135 -0.05 -4.78 -4.76
N ARG A 136 -0.26 -3.78 -5.62
CA ARG A 136 -1.39 -3.73 -6.58
C ARG A 136 -1.30 -4.78 -7.69
N GLY A 137 -0.08 -5.05 -8.16
CA GLY A 137 0.16 -6.00 -9.23
C GLY A 137 0.39 -7.41 -8.71
N GLY A 138 0.09 -8.43 -9.51
CA GLY A 138 0.31 -9.83 -9.13
C GLY A 138 -0.79 -10.42 -8.25
N ASN A 139 -2.00 -9.85 -8.29
CA ASN A 139 -3.15 -10.40 -7.59
C ASN A 139 -3.82 -11.50 -8.41
N PHE A 140 -4.25 -12.59 -7.76
CA PHE A 140 -4.99 -13.69 -8.39
C PHE A 140 -5.92 -14.36 -7.38
N CYS A 141 -6.90 -15.11 -7.88
CA CYS A 141 -7.77 -15.93 -7.04
C CYS A 141 -7.24 -17.38 -7.04
N PRO A 142 -6.87 -17.97 -5.88
CA PRO A 142 -6.26 -19.30 -5.84
C PRO A 142 -7.19 -20.43 -6.29
N ASN A 143 -8.51 -20.21 -6.27
CA ASN A 143 -9.45 -21.15 -6.88
C ASN A 143 -9.53 -21.03 -8.42
N CYS A 144 -9.26 -19.85 -8.97
CA CYS A 144 -9.44 -19.54 -10.38
C CYS A 144 -8.14 -19.54 -11.18
N VAL A 145 -6.98 -19.43 -10.53
CA VAL A 145 -5.69 -19.32 -11.21
C VAL A 145 -5.49 -20.51 -12.16
N HIS A 146 -5.00 -20.23 -13.37
CA HIS A 146 -4.89 -21.15 -14.52
C HIS A 146 -6.21 -21.68 -15.12
N LYS A 147 -7.38 -21.31 -14.57
CA LYS A 147 -8.70 -21.73 -15.10
C LYS A 147 -9.56 -20.58 -15.59
N LYS A 148 -9.77 -19.59 -14.72
CA LYS A 148 -10.62 -18.40 -14.95
C LYS A 148 -9.88 -17.08 -14.70
N SER A 149 -8.68 -17.14 -14.11
CA SER A 149 -7.84 -15.99 -13.80
C SER A 149 -6.43 -16.25 -14.30
N PRO A 150 -5.73 -15.24 -14.88
CA PRO A 150 -4.30 -15.34 -15.11
C PRO A 150 -3.54 -15.47 -13.77
N GLU A 151 -2.27 -15.87 -13.88
CA GLU A 151 -1.34 -16.02 -12.74
C GLU A 151 -1.05 -14.70 -12.03
N GLY A 152 -1.30 -13.56 -12.67
CA GLY A 152 -1.31 -12.26 -12.00
C GLY A 152 -2.11 -11.21 -12.77
N ILE A 153 -2.82 -10.37 -12.01
CA ILE A 153 -3.60 -9.23 -12.51
C ILE A 153 -2.93 -7.94 -12.00
N ASN A 154 -2.78 -6.96 -12.89
CA ASN A 154 -2.10 -5.67 -12.64
C ASN A 154 -2.96 -4.65 -11.87
N SER A 155 -4.01 -5.10 -11.20
CA SER A 155 -4.93 -4.26 -10.44
C SER A 155 -5.70 -5.08 -9.42
N TYR A 156 -6.33 -4.37 -8.47
CA TYR A 156 -7.33 -4.98 -7.59
C TYR A 156 -8.59 -5.30 -8.41
N PHE A 157 -8.81 -6.58 -8.69
CA PHE A 157 -9.96 -7.08 -9.47
C PHE A 157 -11.10 -7.62 -8.59
N TRP A 158 -10.92 -7.58 -7.27
CA TRP A 158 -11.88 -8.07 -6.30
C TRP A 158 -13.16 -7.23 -6.29
N LYS A 159 -14.31 -7.89 -6.13
CA LYS A 159 -15.54 -7.20 -5.71
C LYS A 159 -15.40 -6.88 -4.22
N TRP A 160 -15.48 -5.60 -3.89
CA TRP A 160 -15.32 -5.09 -2.53
C TRP A 160 -16.29 -3.92 -2.31
N ASP A 161 -16.84 -3.81 -1.10
CA ASP A 161 -17.72 -2.73 -0.69
C ASP A 161 -17.19 -2.14 0.63
N TRP A 162 -17.04 -0.82 0.69
CA TRP A 162 -16.59 -0.13 1.89
C TRP A 162 -17.55 -0.30 3.08
N LYS A 163 -18.82 -0.64 2.83
CA LYS A 163 -19.81 -0.93 3.87
C LYS A 163 -19.64 -2.31 4.50
N ASN A 164 -18.97 -3.23 3.81
CA ASN A 164 -18.56 -4.53 4.33
C ASN A 164 -17.06 -4.73 4.04
N PRO A 165 -16.20 -3.92 4.68
CA PRO A 165 -14.88 -3.65 4.16
C PRO A 165 -13.88 -4.78 4.44
N ASP A 166 -14.24 -5.78 5.23
CA ASP A 166 -13.36 -6.86 5.67
C ASP A 166 -13.45 -8.12 4.81
N THR A 167 -14.12 -8.04 3.65
CA THR A 167 -14.27 -9.19 2.75
C THR A 167 -14.02 -8.84 1.29
N LEU A 168 -13.49 -9.79 0.53
CA LEU A 168 -13.27 -9.68 -0.91
C LEU A 168 -13.98 -10.83 -1.62
N THR A 169 -14.67 -10.54 -2.72
CA THR A 169 -15.33 -11.58 -3.52
C THR A 169 -14.72 -11.69 -4.91
N CYS A 170 -14.35 -12.90 -5.31
CA CYS A 170 -13.86 -13.14 -6.67
C CYS A 170 -14.99 -12.91 -7.69
N PRO A 171 -14.80 -12.05 -8.72
CA PRO A 171 -15.84 -11.85 -9.73
C PRO A 171 -16.11 -13.09 -10.61
N TYR A 172 -15.16 -14.04 -10.67
CA TYR A 172 -15.25 -15.22 -11.56
C TYR A 172 -15.85 -16.48 -10.92
N CYS A 173 -15.62 -16.69 -9.62
CA CYS A 173 -16.09 -17.89 -8.91
C CYS A 173 -16.93 -17.58 -7.66
N HIS A 174 -17.09 -16.29 -7.33
CA HIS A 174 -17.92 -15.83 -6.21
C HIS A 174 -17.50 -16.31 -4.82
N ILE A 175 -16.33 -16.95 -4.68
CA ILE A 175 -15.74 -17.23 -3.37
C ILE A 175 -15.40 -15.89 -2.69
N THR A 176 -15.82 -15.79 -1.45
CA THR A 176 -15.49 -14.69 -0.54
C THR A 176 -14.28 -15.07 0.32
N TYR A 177 -13.36 -14.13 0.45
CA TYR A 177 -12.16 -14.19 1.28
C TYR A 177 -12.26 -13.18 2.43
N PRO A 178 -11.72 -13.46 3.62
CA PRO A 178 -10.96 -14.68 4.00
C PRO A 178 -11.75 -15.98 3.88
N ASN A 179 -11.08 -17.08 3.51
CA ASN A 179 -11.72 -18.38 3.26
C ASN A 179 -10.87 -19.51 3.85
N ALA A 180 -11.47 -20.42 4.64
CA ALA A 180 -10.75 -21.51 5.29
C ALA A 180 -10.03 -22.47 4.31
N LYS A 181 -10.55 -22.63 3.09
CA LYS A 181 -9.92 -23.47 2.06
C LYS A 181 -8.66 -22.83 1.45
N TYR A 182 -8.54 -21.51 1.57
CA TYR A 182 -7.45 -20.71 1.01
C TYR A 182 -6.94 -19.73 2.08
N PRO A 183 -6.33 -20.25 3.17
CA PRO A 183 -5.89 -19.42 4.28
C PRO A 183 -4.67 -18.59 3.89
N GLU A 184 -4.46 -17.45 4.56
CA GLU A 184 -3.17 -16.77 4.55
C GLU A 184 -2.24 -17.43 5.57
N ASN A 185 -1.39 -18.32 5.09
CA ASN A 185 -0.51 -19.17 5.86
C ASN A 185 0.99 -18.85 5.67
N GLY A 186 1.32 -17.96 4.74
CA GLY A 186 2.64 -17.34 4.63
C GLY A 186 2.70 -16.05 5.45
N THR A 187 3.87 -15.73 5.99
CA THR A 187 4.13 -14.50 6.74
C THR A 187 5.40 -13.81 6.24
N LEU A 188 5.34 -12.49 6.15
CA LEU A 188 6.47 -11.59 5.91
C LEU A 188 6.65 -10.72 7.14
N ASP A 189 7.69 -11.02 7.92
CA ASP A 189 8.04 -10.26 9.12
C ASP A 189 8.92 -9.06 8.76
N LEU A 190 8.58 -7.90 9.32
CA LEU A 190 9.33 -6.66 9.19
C LEU A 190 9.76 -6.18 10.59
N PRO A 191 10.79 -6.80 11.21
CA PRO A 191 11.13 -6.56 12.62
C PRO A 191 11.47 -5.10 12.93
N ARG A 192 12.13 -4.40 12.00
CA ARG A 192 12.47 -2.96 12.17
C ARG A 192 11.23 -2.05 12.21
N LEU A 193 10.11 -2.50 11.64
CA LEU A 193 8.82 -1.81 11.68
C LEU A 193 7.87 -2.41 12.73
N GLN A 194 8.24 -3.51 13.39
CA GLN A 194 7.39 -4.28 14.30
C GLN A 194 6.05 -4.65 13.64
N LYS A 195 6.10 -5.07 12.38
CA LYS A 195 4.93 -5.44 11.58
C LYS A 195 5.12 -6.81 10.97
N ALA A 196 4.01 -7.51 10.75
CA ALA A 196 3.94 -8.76 10.02
C ALA A 196 2.84 -8.66 8.96
N TYR A 197 3.09 -9.24 7.80
CA TYR A 197 2.13 -9.30 6.70
C TYR A 197 1.84 -10.76 6.37
N THR A 198 0.57 -11.10 6.21
CA THR A 198 0.14 -12.46 5.88
C THR A 198 -0.25 -12.57 4.41
N PHE A 199 0.00 -13.72 3.80
CA PHE A 199 -0.38 -14.00 2.41
C PHE A 199 -0.66 -15.50 2.21
N HIS A 200 -1.30 -15.83 1.11
CA HIS A 200 -1.63 -17.20 0.74
C HIS A 200 -0.46 -17.87 0.01
N LEU A 201 -0.01 -19.01 0.54
CA LEU A 201 0.88 -19.95 -0.15
C LEU A 201 0.04 -20.99 -0.90
N LEU A 202 0.42 -21.26 -2.15
CA LEU A 202 -0.19 -22.32 -2.95
C LEU A 202 0.12 -23.70 -2.36
N LYS A 203 -0.73 -24.69 -2.68
CA LYS A 203 -0.52 -26.08 -2.21
C LYS A 203 0.80 -26.67 -2.71
N GLU A 204 1.21 -26.24 -3.90
CA GLU A 204 2.45 -26.63 -4.55
C GLU A 204 3.66 -26.04 -3.82
N GLU A 205 3.57 -24.80 -3.33
CA GLU A 205 4.60 -24.17 -2.51
C GLU A 205 4.74 -24.84 -1.14
N LEU A 206 3.63 -25.26 -0.55
CA LEU A 206 3.67 -26.01 0.72
C LEU A 206 4.35 -27.38 0.61
N LYS A 207 4.54 -27.89 -0.61
CA LYS A 207 5.27 -29.14 -0.88
C LYS A 207 6.75 -28.90 -1.16
N SER A 208 7.20 -27.66 -1.37
CA SER A 208 8.61 -27.38 -1.57
C SER A 208 9.35 -27.43 -0.24
N ASP A 209 10.62 -27.83 -0.27
CA ASP A 209 11.48 -27.84 0.92
C ASP A 209 11.64 -26.44 1.51
N ASP A 210 11.54 -25.42 0.66
CA ASP A 210 11.57 -24.02 1.04
C ASP A 210 10.76 -23.15 0.06
N TRP A 211 9.67 -22.56 0.54
CA TRP A 211 8.82 -21.70 -0.29
C TRP A 211 9.45 -20.32 -0.55
N HIS A 212 10.41 -19.87 0.27
CA HIS A 212 11.04 -18.54 0.13
C HIS A 212 11.82 -18.37 -1.17
N LEU A 213 12.22 -19.48 -1.81
CA LEU A 213 12.88 -19.47 -3.11
C LEU A 213 11.92 -19.15 -4.26
N GLY A 214 10.60 -19.28 -4.03
CA GLY A 214 9.56 -18.96 -5.00
C GLY A 214 9.51 -19.90 -6.21
N ASP A 215 10.16 -21.06 -6.15
CA ASP A 215 10.23 -22.01 -7.26
C ASP A 215 8.84 -22.50 -7.69
N CYS A 216 7.97 -22.76 -6.72
CA CYS A 216 6.59 -23.20 -6.93
C CYS A 216 5.54 -22.08 -6.78
N ALA A 217 5.99 -20.82 -6.61
CA ALA A 217 5.09 -19.68 -6.46
C ALA A 217 4.36 -19.36 -7.78
N GLY A 218 3.20 -18.71 -7.66
CA GLY A 218 2.56 -18.06 -8.80
C GLY A 218 3.52 -17.07 -9.46
N ARG A 219 3.42 -16.87 -10.78
CA ARG A 219 4.33 -16.01 -11.52
C ARG A 219 3.60 -14.81 -12.12
N PHE A 220 4.22 -13.64 -12.01
CA PHE A 220 3.79 -12.46 -12.74
C PHE A 220 4.99 -11.76 -13.34
N VAL A 221 5.02 -11.64 -14.67
CA VAL A 221 6.18 -11.12 -15.43
C VAL A 221 7.48 -11.85 -15.01
N ASN A 222 7.40 -13.17 -14.90
CA ASN A 222 8.48 -14.08 -14.47
C ASN A 222 8.98 -13.92 -13.01
N GLN A 223 8.37 -13.04 -12.22
CA GLN A 223 8.67 -12.89 -10.79
C GLN A 223 7.72 -13.74 -9.94
N PRO A 224 8.20 -14.39 -8.87
CA PRO A 224 7.33 -15.06 -7.91
C PRO A 224 6.42 -14.05 -7.21
N ILE A 225 5.17 -14.41 -7.01
CA ILE A 225 4.16 -13.55 -6.40
C ILE A 225 3.26 -14.32 -5.42
N HIS A 226 2.82 -13.60 -4.40
CA HIS A 226 1.86 -14.09 -3.42
C HIS A 226 0.68 -13.13 -3.31
N VAL A 227 -0.52 -13.68 -3.17
CA VAL A 227 -1.73 -12.91 -2.93
C VAL A 227 -1.97 -12.78 -1.43
N SER A 228 -2.18 -11.55 -0.96
CA SER A 228 -2.62 -11.25 0.40
C SER A 228 -4.04 -10.68 0.36
N PHE A 229 -5.05 -11.45 0.73
CA PHE A 229 -6.43 -10.99 0.89
C PHE A 229 -6.54 -9.87 1.93
N THR A 230 -5.91 -10.02 3.11
CA THR A 230 -5.94 -8.98 4.14
C THR A 230 -5.20 -7.74 3.66
N GLY A 231 -4.11 -7.91 2.93
CA GLY A 231 -3.35 -6.83 2.28
C GLY A 231 -4.13 -6.10 1.19
N ASN A 232 -4.86 -6.82 0.36
CA ASN A 232 -5.78 -6.26 -0.64
C ASN A 232 -6.91 -5.46 0.03
N ILE A 233 -7.51 -5.99 1.10
CA ILE A 233 -8.52 -5.29 1.90
C ILE A 233 -7.96 -3.96 2.42
N ARG A 234 -6.78 -3.98 3.05
CA ARG A 234 -6.12 -2.76 3.54
C ARG A 234 -5.90 -1.74 2.42
N ALA A 235 -5.44 -2.21 1.27
CA ALA A 235 -5.20 -1.35 0.13
C ALA A 235 -6.48 -0.71 -0.43
N LEU A 236 -7.57 -1.47 -0.51
CA LEU A 236 -8.86 -0.97 -0.98
C LEU A 236 -9.48 0.03 0.01
N LYS A 237 -9.35 -0.20 1.32
CA LYS A 237 -9.72 0.78 2.37
C LYS A 237 -8.95 2.09 2.20
N ILE A 238 -7.61 2.00 2.06
CA ILE A 238 -6.74 3.16 1.86
C ILE A 238 -7.09 3.91 0.59
N GLN A 239 -7.22 3.21 -0.55
CA GLN A 239 -7.57 3.82 -1.83
C GLN A 239 -8.94 4.50 -1.76
N TRP A 240 -9.94 3.83 -1.18
CA TRP A 240 -11.26 4.41 -1.00
C TRP A 240 -11.19 5.71 -0.18
N ALA A 241 -10.45 5.72 0.93
CA ALA A 241 -10.32 6.92 1.76
C ALA A 241 -9.65 8.08 1.01
N ILE A 242 -8.60 7.79 0.22
CA ILE A 242 -7.94 8.78 -0.64
C ILE A 242 -8.92 9.33 -1.67
N ASP A 243 -9.65 8.47 -2.38
CA ASP A 243 -10.60 8.87 -3.42
C ASP A 243 -11.73 9.76 -2.86
N ARG A 244 -12.14 9.53 -1.60
CA ARG A 244 -13.16 10.38 -0.95
C ARG A 244 -12.69 11.81 -0.73
N THR A 245 -11.39 12.09 -0.66
CA THR A 245 -10.89 13.47 -0.52
C THR A 245 -11.26 14.34 -1.71
N GLU A 246 -11.29 13.77 -2.92
CA GLU A 246 -11.72 14.48 -4.13
C GLU A 246 -13.23 14.76 -4.11
N ASP A 247 -14.05 13.74 -3.78
CA ASP A 247 -15.50 13.90 -3.64
C ASP A 247 -15.87 14.98 -2.61
N LEU A 248 -15.22 14.98 -1.45
CA LEU A 248 -15.41 15.97 -0.38
C LEU A 248 -14.97 17.38 -0.83
N SER A 249 -13.83 17.48 -1.53
CA SER A 249 -13.31 18.75 -2.04
C SER A 249 -14.26 19.37 -3.06
N LEU A 250 -14.78 18.56 -3.98
CA LEU A 250 -15.78 18.98 -4.96
C LEU A 250 -17.11 19.36 -4.29
N ALA A 251 -17.56 18.58 -3.30
CA ALA A 251 -18.76 18.90 -2.55
C ALA A 251 -18.64 20.25 -1.81
N TYR A 252 -17.47 20.53 -1.21
CA TYR A 252 -17.17 21.86 -0.66
C TYR A 252 -17.18 22.93 -1.75
N ALA A 253 -16.50 22.70 -2.88
CA ALA A 253 -16.49 23.62 -4.00
C ALA A 253 -17.88 23.92 -4.55
N PHE A 254 -18.84 23.00 -4.49
CA PHE A 254 -20.23 23.27 -4.91
C PHE A 254 -21.07 24.00 -3.87
N THR A 255 -20.86 23.72 -2.59
CA THR A 255 -21.83 24.08 -1.53
C THR A 255 -21.31 25.09 -0.51
N GLY A 256 -19.99 25.26 -0.39
CA GLY A 256 -19.34 26.05 0.66
C GLY A 256 -19.44 25.45 2.07
N LYS A 257 -20.01 24.25 2.24
CA LYS A 257 -20.22 23.65 3.58
C LYS A 257 -18.91 23.14 4.19
N LYS A 258 -18.46 23.76 5.27
CA LYS A 258 -17.20 23.41 5.98
C LYS A 258 -17.18 21.98 6.55
N THR A 259 -18.34 21.32 6.68
CA THR A 259 -18.41 19.92 7.13
C THR A 259 -17.63 18.97 6.23
N TYR A 260 -17.59 19.22 4.92
CA TYR A 260 -16.79 18.41 3.99
C TYR A 260 -15.29 18.58 4.23
N ILE A 261 -14.82 19.80 4.53
CA ILE A 261 -13.41 20.06 4.85
C ILE A 261 -13.00 19.36 6.14
N ARG A 262 -13.84 19.41 7.19
CA ARG A 262 -13.59 18.69 8.45
C ARG A 262 -13.45 17.18 8.25
N ALA A 263 -14.18 16.59 7.30
CA ALA A 263 -14.02 15.18 6.97
C ALA A 263 -12.68 14.89 6.25
N ILE A 264 -12.23 15.79 5.36
CA ILE A 264 -10.91 15.70 4.73
C ILE A 264 -9.81 15.77 5.79
N GLU A 265 -9.92 16.72 6.74
CA GLU A 265 -8.95 16.87 7.83
C GLU A 265 -8.77 15.57 8.61
N LYS A 266 -9.86 14.87 8.93
CA LYS A 266 -9.81 13.56 9.62
C LYS A 266 -9.07 12.50 8.81
N ILE A 267 -9.36 12.39 7.51
CA ILE A 267 -8.68 11.44 6.61
C ILE A 267 -7.17 11.75 6.56
N LEU A 268 -6.81 13.01 6.33
CA LEU A 268 -5.41 13.44 6.21
C LEU A 268 -4.66 13.33 7.53
N GLN A 269 -5.29 13.65 8.66
CA GLN A 269 -4.71 13.50 9.99
C GLN A 269 -4.40 12.03 10.25
N ARG A 270 -5.35 11.14 9.99
CA ARG A 270 -5.12 9.72 10.18
C ARG A 270 -3.98 9.20 9.30
N PHE A 271 -3.88 9.62 8.04
CA PHE A 271 -2.73 9.30 7.20
C PHE A 271 -1.42 9.86 7.77
N ALA A 272 -1.41 11.09 8.29
CA ALA A 272 -0.22 11.66 8.92
C ALA A 272 0.26 10.83 10.11
N ASP A 273 -0.66 10.24 10.87
CA ASP A 273 -0.36 9.41 12.04
C ASP A 273 0.26 8.06 11.66
N VAL A 274 -0.23 7.41 10.58
CA VAL A 274 0.16 6.02 10.24
C VAL A 274 1.18 5.89 9.12
N TYR A 275 1.25 6.85 8.19
CA TYR A 275 2.00 6.70 6.94
C TYR A 275 3.49 6.50 7.16
N ALA A 276 4.06 7.06 8.23
CA ALA A 276 5.47 6.86 8.57
C ALA A 276 5.81 5.41 8.94
N GLY A 277 4.82 4.61 9.34
CA GLY A 277 4.98 3.19 9.67
C GLY A 277 4.71 2.25 8.49
N TYR A 278 4.32 2.77 7.32
CA TYR A 278 4.12 1.95 6.13
C TYR A 278 5.47 1.57 5.50
N PRO A 279 5.67 0.30 5.09
CA PRO A 279 6.85 -0.08 4.34
C PRO A 279 6.89 0.63 2.98
N LEU A 280 8.10 0.90 2.47
CA LEU A 280 8.27 1.35 1.09
C LEU A 280 7.84 0.20 0.15
N HIS A 281 6.98 0.54 -0.81
CA HIS A 281 6.55 -0.35 -1.89
C HIS A 281 7.40 -0.14 -3.15
#